data_AF-A0A838TUG9-F1
#
_entry.id   AF-A0A838TUG9-F1
#
_cell.length_a   1.000
_cell.length_b   1.000
_cell.length_c   1.000
_cell.angle_alpha   90.00
_cell.angle_beta   90.00
_cell.angle_gamma   90.00
#
_symmetry.space_group_name_H-M   'P 1'
#
loop_
_entity.id
_entity.type
_entity.pdbx_description
1 polymer ?
#
loop_
_entity_poly.entity_id
_entity_poly.type
_entity_poly.pdbx_seq_one_letter_code
_entity_poly.pdbx_strand_id
1 'polypeptide(L)'
;KRLAPFSDVPILFISATEKTRIFKAMEIALEVFTNRGQKIATSKLNDIMLKAVEAYHAPVVRGNAVKIKYVSQLPTPVPSFAFFCNYPDDIKAPYKNYLENKLRENFKLSGVPIRIFFRKK
;
A
#
# COMPACT_ATOMS: atom_id res chain seq x y z
N LYS A 1 -16.62 1.29 8.52
CA LYS A 1 -16.97 0.13 7.66
C LYS A 1 -16.12 -1.06 8.08
N ARG A 2 -16.70 -2.23 8.38
CA ARG A 2 -16.00 -3.42 8.91
C ARG A 2 -14.83 -3.93 8.05
N LEU A 3 -14.81 -3.57 6.76
CA LEU A 3 -13.78 -3.95 5.78
C LEU A 3 -12.83 -2.80 5.40
N ALA A 4 -13.02 -1.57 5.89
CA ALA A 4 -12.07 -0.49 5.59
C ALA A 4 -10.76 -0.73 6.38
N PRO A 5 -9.57 -0.57 5.75
CA PRO A 5 -9.29 0.11 4.48
C PRO A 5 -9.25 -0.79 3.23
N PHE A 6 -9.61 -2.07 3.33
CA PHE A 6 -9.49 -3.01 2.22
C PHE A 6 -10.58 -2.78 1.16
N SER A 7 -10.23 -2.10 0.08
CA SER A 7 -11.08 -1.93 -1.12
C SER A 7 -10.85 -3.02 -2.17
N ASP A 8 -9.74 -3.76 -2.06
CA ASP A 8 -9.20 -4.68 -3.05
C ASP A 8 -9.07 -6.11 -2.49
N VAL A 9 -10.09 -6.60 -1.76
CA VAL A 9 -10.09 -7.99 -1.29
C VAL A 9 -10.65 -8.90 -2.38
N PRO A 10 -10.00 -10.04 -2.69
CA PRO A 10 -10.57 -11.02 -3.62
C PRO A 10 -11.87 -11.60 -3.04
N ILE A 11 -12.98 -11.43 -3.77
CA ILE A 11 -14.30 -11.99 -3.42
C ILE A 11 -14.49 -13.28 -4.20
N LEU A 12 -14.70 -14.40 -3.49
CA LEU A 12 -14.94 -15.70 -4.09
C LEU A 12 -16.25 -16.29 -3.57
N PHE A 13 -17.09 -16.76 -4.50
CA PHE A 13 -18.30 -17.53 -4.19
C PHE A 13 -17.98 -19.02 -4.15
N ILE A 14 -18.23 -19.65 -3.01
CA ILE A 14 -17.96 -21.08 -2.74
C ILE A 14 -19.21 -21.78 -2.20
N SER A 15 -19.24 -23.11 -2.34
CA SER A 15 -20.25 -23.98 -1.73
C SER A 15 -19.55 -25.13 -1.01
N ALA A 16 -19.65 -25.16 0.33
CA ALA A 16 -19.02 -26.21 1.13
C ALA A 16 -19.73 -27.56 0.97
N THR A 17 -21.06 -27.54 0.84
CA THR A 17 -21.91 -28.72 0.68
C THR A 17 -21.71 -29.37 -0.69
N GLU A 18 -21.68 -28.58 -1.76
CA GLU A 18 -21.48 -29.07 -3.13
C GLU A 18 -20.00 -29.16 -3.52
N LYS A 19 -19.09 -28.90 -2.57
CA LYS A 19 -17.63 -28.92 -2.76
C LYS A 19 -17.13 -28.02 -3.91
N THR A 20 -17.86 -26.95 -4.20
CA THR A 20 -17.56 -26.08 -5.34
C THR A 20 -16.56 -25.00 -4.94
N ARG A 21 -15.43 -24.94 -5.66
CA ARG A 21 -14.37 -23.91 -5.55
C ARG A 21 -13.66 -23.83 -4.18
N ILE A 22 -13.71 -24.89 -3.37
CA ILE A 22 -13.00 -24.96 -2.08
C ILE A 22 -11.47 -24.85 -2.28
N PHE A 23 -10.91 -25.57 -3.27
CA PHE A 23 -9.48 -25.49 -3.58
C PHE A 23 -9.04 -24.10 -4.05
N LYS A 24 -9.89 -23.43 -4.83
CA LYS A 24 -9.64 -22.06 -5.30
C LYS A 24 -9.56 -21.06 -4.14
N ALA A 25 -10.30 -21.29 -3.06
CA ALA A 25 -10.18 -20.45 -1.86
C ALA A 25 -8.79 -20.60 -1.21
N MET A 26 -8.26 -21.83 -1.14
CA MET A 26 -6.91 -22.10 -0.61
C MET A 26 -5.82 -21.49 -1.51
N GLU A 27 -5.96 -21.60 -2.83
CA GLU A 27 -5.02 -21.01 -3.79
C GLU A 27 -4.94 -19.48 -3.61
N ILE A 28 -6.08 -18.79 -3.56
CA ILE A 28 -6.13 -17.34 -3.36
C ILE A 28 -5.54 -16.95 -2.00
N ALA A 29 -5.81 -17.73 -0.95
CA ALA A 29 -5.24 -17.48 0.37
C ALA A 29 -3.70 -17.57 0.36
N LEU A 30 -3.14 -18.57 -0.34
CA LEU A 30 -1.69 -18.72 -0.51
C LEU A 30 -1.08 -17.60 -1.36
N GLU A 31 -1.78 -17.15 -2.39
CA GLU A 31 -1.37 -16.01 -3.21
C GLU A 31 -1.28 -14.72 -2.38
N VAL A 32 -2.32 -14.41 -1.61
CA VAL A 32 -2.34 -13.24 -0.72
C VAL A 32 -1.24 -13.33 0.35
N PHE A 33 -1.00 -14.52 0.90
CA PHE A 33 0.09 -14.76 1.84
C PHE A 33 1.46 -14.51 1.21
N THR A 34 1.66 -14.95 -0.03
CA THR A 34 2.91 -14.74 -0.77
C THR A 34 3.12 -13.26 -1.09
N ASN A 35 2.08 -12.56 -1.55
CA ASN A 35 2.13 -11.12 -1.83
C ASN A 35 2.45 -10.30 -0.57
N ARG A 36 1.97 -10.75 0.60
CA ARG A 36 2.28 -10.13 1.90
C ARG A 36 3.77 -10.17 2.23
N GLY A 37 4.50 -11.20 1.81
CA GLY A 37 5.93 -11.37 2.05
C GLY A 37 6.84 -10.67 1.02
N GLN A 38 6.27 -9.97 0.04
CA GLN A 38 7.04 -9.43 -1.06
C GLN A 38 8.04 -8.35 -0.61
N LYS A 39 9.31 -8.53 -0.97
CA LYS A 39 10.36 -7.52 -0.80
C LYS A 39 10.52 -6.73 -2.10
N ILE A 40 10.37 -5.42 -2.01
CA ILE A 40 10.48 -4.50 -3.15
C ILE A 40 11.82 -3.78 -3.05
N ALA A 41 12.60 -3.83 -4.13
CA ALA A 41 13.86 -3.11 -4.21
C ALA A 41 13.63 -1.60 -4.07
N THR A 42 14.45 -0.95 -3.25
CA THR A 42 14.23 0.46 -2.92
C THR A 42 14.37 1.37 -4.14
N SER A 43 15.25 1.06 -5.10
CA SER A 43 15.34 1.79 -6.37
C SER A 43 14.01 1.79 -7.12
N LYS A 44 13.47 0.60 -7.41
CA LYS A 44 12.17 0.42 -8.08
C LYS A 44 11.04 1.12 -7.33
N LEU A 45 11.05 1.07 -6.00
CA LEU A 45 10.04 1.75 -5.18
C LEU A 45 10.11 3.27 -5.35
N ASN A 46 11.31 3.86 -5.34
CA ASN A 46 11.48 5.30 -5.53
C ASN A 46 11.13 5.72 -6.96
N ASP A 47 11.55 4.96 -7.97
CA ASP A 47 11.28 5.28 -9.39
C ASP A 47 9.78 5.38 -9.69
N ILE A 48 8.96 4.55 -9.04
CA ILE A 48 7.51 4.51 -9.22
C ILE A 48 6.82 5.53 -8.32
N MET A 49 7.15 5.53 -7.02
CA MET A 49 6.41 6.33 -6.05
C MET A 49 6.73 7.82 -6.13
N LEU A 50 7.97 8.21 -6.48
CA LEU A 50 8.30 9.62 -6.66
C LEU A 50 7.56 10.21 -7.86
N LYS A 51 7.40 9.45 -8.96
CA LYS A 51 6.56 9.87 -10.09
C LYS A 51 5.09 10.07 -9.70
N ALA A 52 4.56 9.22 -8.83
CA ALA A 52 3.21 9.39 -8.30
C ALA A 52 3.08 10.69 -7.46
N VAL A 53 4.08 10.99 -6.63
CA VAL A 53 4.14 12.24 -5.84
C VAL A 53 4.27 13.49 -6.73
N GLU A 54 4.98 13.37 -7.85
CA GLU A 54 5.09 14.46 -8.83
C GLU A 54 3.76 14.67 -9.58
N ALA A 55 3.06 13.59 -9.93
CA ALA A 55 1.78 13.66 -10.63
C ALA A 55 0.65 14.23 -9.76
N TYR A 56 0.66 13.96 -8.45
CA TYR A 56 -0.30 14.51 -7.51
C TYR A 56 0.43 15.05 -6.30
N HIS A 57 0.54 16.38 -6.23
CA HIS A 57 1.27 17.04 -5.16
C HIS A 57 0.56 16.97 -3.82
N ALA A 58 1.37 16.85 -2.76
CA ALA A 58 0.89 16.92 -1.40
C ALA A 58 0.34 18.33 -1.08
N PRO A 59 -0.61 18.45 -0.13
CA PRO A 59 -1.13 19.73 0.29
C PRO A 59 -0.01 20.69 0.76
N VAL A 60 -0.18 21.97 0.47
CA VAL A 60 0.73 23.02 0.97
C VAL A 60 0.46 23.25 2.45
N VAL A 61 1.54 23.34 3.22
CA VAL A 61 1.52 23.51 4.67
C VAL A 61 2.24 24.80 5.00
N ARG A 62 1.52 25.77 5.58
CA ARG A 62 2.10 27.05 6.03
C ARG A 62 2.93 27.75 4.94
N GLY A 63 2.46 27.71 3.69
CA GLY A 63 3.14 28.29 2.52
C GLY A 63 4.21 27.40 1.87
N ASN A 64 4.59 26.28 2.48
CA ASN A 64 5.58 25.34 1.94
C ASN A 64 4.93 24.02 1.50
N ALA A 65 5.23 23.56 0.28
CA ALA A 65 4.79 22.25 -0.17
C ALA A 65 5.49 21.10 0.58
N VAL A 66 4.74 20.04 0.89
CA VAL A 66 5.35 18.82 1.44
C VAL A 66 6.10 18.11 0.33
N LYS A 67 7.42 17.92 0.52
CA LYS A 67 8.30 17.25 -0.44
C LYS A 67 8.69 15.88 0.11
N ILE A 68 8.30 14.83 -0.60
CA ILE A 68 8.77 13.47 -0.33
C ILE A 68 10.05 13.25 -1.14
N LYS A 69 11.14 12.93 -0.45
CA LYS A 69 12.47 12.78 -1.08
C LYS A 69 12.85 11.33 -1.32
N TYR A 70 12.29 10.42 -0.53
CA TYR A 70 12.71 9.04 -0.49
C TYR A 70 11.62 8.17 0.12
N VAL A 71 11.49 6.95 -0.39
CA VAL A 71 10.58 5.93 0.11
C VAL A 71 11.36 4.63 0.33
N SER A 72 11.12 3.95 1.44
CA SER A 72 11.70 2.63 1.71
C SER A 72 10.67 1.67 2.30
N GLN A 73 10.90 0.37 2.06
CA GLN A 73 10.15 -0.68 2.73
C GLN A 73 10.81 -1.04 4.07
N LEU A 74 10.02 -1.14 5.13
CA LEU A 74 10.47 -1.54 6.46
C LEU A 74 10.43 -3.07 6.63
N PRO A 75 11.41 -3.68 7.32
CA PRO A 75 11.47 -5.12 7.55
C PRO A 75 10.43 -5.54 8.60
N THR A 76 9.19 -5.72 8.16
CA THR A 76 8.05 -6.02 9.04
C THR A 76 7.21 -7.15 8.44
N PRO A 77 6.45 -7.92 9.26
CA PRO A 77 5.62 -9.02 8.78
C PRO A 77 4.46 -8.60 7.87
N VAL A 78 4.23 -7.30 7.72
CA VAL A 78 3.16 -6.71 6.92
C VAL A 78 3.81 -5.63 6.07
N PRO A 79 3.55 -5.53 4.75
CA PRO A 79 4.16 -4.53 3.89
C PRO A 79 4.00 -3.12 4.48
N SER A 80 5.12 -2.60 4.97
CA SER A 80 5.19 -1.30 5.64
C SER A 80 6.15 -0.41 4.89
N PHE A 81 5.70 0.80 4.56
CA PHE A 81 6.46 1.76 3.77
C PHE A 81 6.68 3.03 4.56
N ALA A 82 7.91 3.51 4.58
CA ALA A 82 8.30 4.78 5.17
C ALA A 82 8.56 5.80 4.07
N PHE A 83 7.80 6.89 4.09
CA PHE A 83 7.98 8.05 3.21
C PHE A 83 8.70 9.15 3.99
N PHE A 84 9.87 9.55 3.49
CA PHE A 84 10.69 10.58 4.11
C PHE A 84 10.39 11.93 3.49
N CYS A 85 9.93 12.86 4.32
CA CYS A 85 9.49 14.19 3.90
C CYS A 85 9.93 15.28 4.88
N ASN A 86 9.73 16.54 4.50
CA ASN A 86 10.01 17.71 5.33
C ASN A 86 8.99 17.91 6.47
N TYR A 87 7.71 17.67 6.21
CA TYR A 87 6.60 17.86 7.15
C TYR A 87 5.74 16.60 7.25
N PRO A 88 6.16 15.58 8.01
CA PRO A 88 5.44 14.31 8.12
C PRO A 88 4.09 14.43 8.83
N ASP A 89 4.00 15.29 9.84
CA ASP A 89 2.80 15.45 10.68
C ASP A 89 1.65 16.13 9.94
N ASP A 90 1.97 16.87 8.88
CA ASP A 90 1.00 17.64 8.10
C ASP A 90 0.41 16.85 6.91
N ILE A 91 0.82 15.59 6.73
CA ILE A 91 0.25 14.73 5.68
C ILE A 91 -1.11 14.21 6.12
N LYS A 92 -2.16 14.74 5.50
CA LYS A 92 -3.55 14.35 5.78
C LYS A 92 -3.90 12.98 5.20
N ALA A 93 -4.94 12.37 5.79
CA ALA A 93 -5.46 11.06 5.38
C ALA A 93 -5.75 10.91 3.87
N PRO A 94 -6.32 11.90 3.15
CA PRO A 94 -6.59 11.76 1.72
C PRO A 94 -5.32 11.51 0.89
N TYR A 95 -4.24 12.20 1.20
CA TYR A 95 -2.97 12.04 0.51
C TYR A 95 -2.30 10.71 0.86
N LYS A 96 -2.41 10.28 2.14
CA LYS A 96 -1.99 8.95 2.56
C LYS A 96 -2.73 7.84 1.78
N ASN A 97 -4.04 7.97 1.62
CA ASN A 97 -4.86 7.01 0.87
C ASN A 97 -4.49 6.98 -0.61
N TYR A 98 -4.19 8.14 -1.21
CA TYR A 98 -3.68 8.22 -2.58
C TYR A 98 -2.38 7.41 -2.75
N LEU A 99 -1.40 7.60 -1.85
CA LEU A 99 -0.15 6.85 -1.90
C LEU A 99 -0.36 5.35 -1.65
N GLU A 100 -1.29 4.98 -0.78
CA GLU A 100 -1.67 3.58 -0.56
C GLU A 100 -2.24 2.94 -1.82
N ASN A 101 -3.17 3.61 -2.50
CA ASN A 101 -3.75 3.12 -3.73
C ASN A 101 -2.69 2.95 -4.82
N LYS A 102 -1.74 3.89 -4.94
CA LYS A 102 -0.63 3.77 -5.90
C LYS A 102 0.31 2.61 -5.57
N LEU A 103 0.54 2.31 -4.29
CA LEU A 103 1.28 1.12 -3.89
C LEU A 103 0.54 -0.16 -4.30
N ARG A 104 -0.79 -0.22 -4.08
CA ARG A 104 -1.63 -1.37 -4.46
C ARG A 104 -1.61 -1.63 -5.96
N GLU A 105 -1.78 -0.58 -6.76
CA GLU A 105 -1.78 -0.63 -8.23
C GLU A 105 -0.47 -1.16 -8.81
N ASN A 106 0.68 -0.76 -8.24
CA ASN A 106 1.99 -1.06 -8.84
C ASN A 106 2.66 -2.33 -8.32
N PHE A 107 2.31 -2.79 -7.11
CA PHE A 107 3.04 -3.87 -6.43
C PHE A 107 2.20 -5.09 -6.08
N LYS A 108 1.01 -5.27 -6.69
CA LYS A 108 0.14 -6.44 -6.47
C LYS A 108 -0.15 -6.73 -4.99
N LEU A 109 -0.34 -5.68 -4.19
CA LEU A 109 -0.62 -5.80 -2.74
C LEU A 109 -2.12 -6.00 -2.44
N SER A 110 -2.83 -6.63 -3.37
CA SER A 110 -4.26 -6.89 -3.30
C SER A 110 -4.58 -7.85 -2.15
N GLY A 111 -5.59 -7.53 -1.33
CA GLY A 111 -5.95 -8.30 -0.15
C GLY A 111 -4.94 -8.23 1.01
N VAL A 112 -3.86 -7.46 0.88
CA VAL A 112 -2.82 -7.32 1.91
C VAL A 112 -2.99 -5.99 2.67
N PRO A 113 -2.89 -5.99 4.02
CA PRO A 113 -2.85 -4.75 4.77
C PRO A 113 -1.55 -4.01 4.48
N ILE A 114 -1.63 -2.72 4.13
CA ILE A 114 -0.46 -1.87 3.91
C ILE A 114 -0.36 -0.89 5.07
N ARG A 115 0.86 -0.68 5.59
CA ARG A 115 1.12 0.36 6.58
C ARG A 115 1.99 1.44 5.97
N ILE A 116 1.51 2.68 6.01
CA ILE A 116 2.26 3.85 5.55
C ILE A 116 2.65 4.69 6.76
N PHE A 117 3.93 5.00 6.84
CA PHE A 117 4.53 5.87 7.83
C PHE A 117 5.16 7.07 7.13
N PHE A 118 4.98 8.26 7.69
CA PHE A 118 5.69 9.45 7.28
C PHE A 118 6.76 9.76 8.32
N ARG A 119 7.99 9.99 7.88
CA ARG A 119 9.12 10.31 8.75
C ARG A 119 9.77 11.59 8.28
N LYS A 120 10.27 12.36 9.24
CA LYS A 120 11.11 13.51 8.94
C LYS A 120 12.46 12.99 8.43
N LYS A 121 12.91 13.52 7.30
CA LYS A 121 14.29 13.30 6.83
C LYS A 121 15.26 14.13 7.67
#